data_AF-A0A0Q9QFL6-F1
#
_entry.id   AF-A0A0Q9QFL6-F1
#
_cell.length_a   1.000
_cell.length_b   1.000
_cell.length_c   1.000
_cell.angle_alpha   90.00
_cell.angle_beta   90.00
_cell.angle_gamma   90.00
#
_symmetry.space_group_name_H-M   'P 1'
#
loop_
_entity.id
_entity.type
_entity.pdbx_description
1 polymer ?
#
loop_
_entity_poly.entity_id
_entity_poly.type
_entity_poly.pdbx_seq_one_letter_code
_entity_poly.pdbx_strand_id
1 'polypeptide(L)'
;MRRPARGLVALACLPVLLGALAACGDEAASTDPVEVEVGKAFEWNGFSVDKGWTLTGVKRSAGAEEVTTPDVRGTITNDLDEERAALFQMVFSSDGDPVATVNCSAGKMQRDKSEQFECPGLGAVMPTDYDAVVVQEFVR
;
A
#
# COMPACT_ATOMS: atom_id res chain seq x y z
N MET A 1 11.86 -58.69 49.16
CA MET A 1 10.56 -59.19 48.63
C MET A 1 10.44 -58.69 47.19
N ARG A 2 10.86 -59.50 46.20
CA ARG A 2 10.05 -60.24 45.19
C ARG A 2 9.06 -59.40 44.34
N ARG A 3 9.40 -59.28 43.05
CA ARG A 3 8.75 -58.76 41.80
C ARG A 3 7.35 -59.38 41.51
N PRO A 4 6.45 -58.88 40.60
CA PRO A 4 6.67 -58.60 39.13
C PRO A 4 5.96 -57.33 38.55
N ALA A 5 6.51 -56.60 37.57
CA ALA A 5 6.67 -56.84 36.12
C ALA A 5 5.38 -56.86 35.27
N ARG A 6 5.20 -55.85 34.40
CA ARG A 6 4.58 -55.82 33.05
C ARG A 6 4.27 -54.33 32.69
N GLY A 7 4.56 -53.78 31.52
CA GLY A 7 4.96 -54.38 30.26
C GLY A 7 5.64 -53.38 29.32
N LEU A 8 6.27 -53.94 28.29
CA LEU A 8 6.84 -53.26 27.14
C LEU A 8 5.75 -52.61 26.28
N VAL A 9 6.00 -51.40 25.78
CA VAL A 9 5.67 -51.04 24.40
C VAL A 9 6.89 -50.32 23.83
N ALA A 10 7.61 -51.03 22.97
CA ALA A 10 8.62 -50.45 22.09
C ALA A 10 7.91 -49.99 20.81
N LEU A 11 8.01 -48.70 20.47
CA LEU A 11 7.76 -48.21 19.12
C LEU A 11 9.05 -47.55 18.64
N ALA A 12 9.75 -48.24 17.75
CA ALA A 12 10.82 -47.70 16.93
C ALA A 12 10.34 -47.70 15.47
N CYS A 13 10.44 -46.56 14.79
CA CYS A 13 10.75 -46.42 13.36
C CYS A 13 10.74 -44.92 12.96
N LEU A 14 11.96 -44.37 12.84
CA LEU A 14 12.47 -43.29 11.98
C LEU A 14 11.87 -43.27 10.54
N PRO A 15 12.11 -42.26 9.63
CA PRO A 15 12.95 -41.04 9.66
C PRO A 15 12.40 -39.78 8.89
N VAL A 16 13.24 -38.73 8.79
CA VAL A 16 13.36 -37.66 7.75
C VAL A 16 12.15 -36.77 7.42
N LEU A 17 12.31 -35.45 7.65
CA LEU A 17 12.00 -34.42 6.66
C LEU A 17 12.97 -33.23 6.84
N LEU A 18 13.94 -33.16 5.93
CA LEU A 18 14.58 -31.91 5.52
C LEU A 18 13.52 -30.97 4.90
N GLY A 19 13.63 -29.68 5.17
CA GLY A 19 12.93 -28.58 4.49
C GLY A 19 12.46 -27.53 5.51
N ALA A 20 12.86 -26.26 5.49
CA ALA A 20 13.41 -25.39 4.46
C ALA A 20 14.63 -24.64 5.04
N LEU A 21 15.77 -24.57 4.36
CA LEU A 21 16.06 -23.63 3.28
C LEU A 21 15.65 -22.19 3.64
N ALA A 22 16.65 -21.33 3.69
CA ALA A 22 16.53 -19.89 3.67
C ALA A 22 15.45 -19.47 2.65
N ALA A 23 14.31 -19.01 3.16
CA ALA A 23 13.42 -18.20 2.37
C ALA A 23 13.96 -16.76 2.47
N CYS A 24 14.81 -16.38 1.51
CA CYS A 24 14.55 -15.10 0.84
C CYS A 24 13.16 -15.26 0.23
N GLY A 25 12.13 -15.02 1.03
CA GLY A 25 10.80 -14.84 0.48
C GLY A 25 10.86 -13.52 -0.22
N ASP A 26 10.73 -13.53 -1.55
CA ASP A 26 9.96 -12.51 -2.23
C ASP A 26 8.62 -12.39 -1.47
N GLU A 27 8.57 -11.52 -0.46
CA GLU A 27 7.30 -11.10 0.11
C GLU A 27 6.57 -10.41 -1.02
N ALA A 28 5.55 -11.09 -1.55
CA ALA A 28 4.72 -10.53 -2.60
C ALA A 28 4.20 -9.17 -2.11
N ALA A 29 4.37 -8.14 -2.94
CA ALA A 29 3.87 -6.81 -2.66
C ALA A 29 2.37 -6.87 -2.29
N SER A 30 2.04 -6.40 -1.09
CA SER A 30 0.65 -6.35 -0.62
C SER A 30 -0.10 -5.19 -1.27
N THR A 31 -1.34 -5.44 -1.68
CA THR A 31 -2.30 -4.44 -2.14
C THR A 31 -3.32 -4.04 -1.06
N ASP A 32 -3.14 -4.51 0.17
CA ASP A 32 -4.01 -4.17 1.28
C ASP A 32 -4.04 -2.65 1.51
N PRO A 33 -5.18 -2.09 1.95
CA PRO A 33 -5.27 -0.67 2.26
C PRO A 33 -4.33 -0.26 3.40
N VAL A 34 -3.66 0.87 3.24
CA VAL A 34 -2.74 1.43 4.25
C VAL A 34 -3.12 2.85 4.57
N GLU A 35 -3.27 3.17 5.86
CA GLU A 35 -3.47 4.54 6.33
C GLU A 35 -2.13 5.30 6.33
N VAL A 36 -2.14 6.51 5.78
CA VAL A 36 -0.96 7.35 5.62
C VAL A 36 -1.24 8.78 6.09
N GLU A 37 -0.18 9.44 6.54
CA GLU A 37 -0.22 10.87 6.90
C GLU A 37 0.32 11.74 5.76
N VAL A 38 -0.31 12.88 5.52
CA VAL A 38 0.12 13.82 4.48
C VAL A 38 1.57 14.26 4.68
N GLY A 39 2.37 14.09 3.63
CA GLY A 39 3.79 14.45 3.61
C GLY A 39 4.72 13.49 4.34
N LYS A 40 4.22 12.39 4.94
CA LYS A 40 5.06 11.31 5.46
C LYS A 40 5.38 10.29 4.38
N ALA A 41 6.54 9.66 4.48
CA ALA A 41 6.87 8.53 3.64
C ALA A 41 5.98 7.33 3.97
N PHE A 42 5.68 6.50 2.98
CA PHE A 42 4.93 5.26 3.14
C PHE A 42 5.31 4.27 2.03
N GLU A 43 4.98 3.00 2.26
CA GLU A 43 5.18 1.92 1.29
C GLU A 43 3.82 1.29 0.96
N TRP A 44 3.60 0.97 -0.31
CA TRP A 44 2.39 0.27 -0.75
C TRP A 44 2.66 -0.49 -2.05
N ASN A 45 2.28 -1.77 -2.12
CA ASN A 45 2.35 -2.59 -3.33
C ASN A 45 3.73 -2.57 -4.03
N GLY A 46 4.80 -2.66 -3.24
CA GLY A 46 6.18 -2.68 -3.75
C GLY A 46 6.66 -1.32 -4.29
N PHE A 47 5.98 -0.24 -3.91
CA PHE A 47 6.42 1.11 -4.15
C PHE A 47 6.69 1.85 -2.84
N SER A 48 7.76 2.63 -2.83
CA SER A 48 8.11 3.56 -1.76
C SER A 48 7.78 4.99 -2.17
N VAL A 49 6.99 5.68 -1.37
CA VAL A 49 6.70 7.11 -1.56
C VAL A 49 7.54 7.94 -0.61
N ASP A 50 8.23 8.93 -1.16
CA ASP A 50 9.12 9.80 -0.42
C ASP A 50 8.37 10.75 0.52
N LYS A 51 9.03 11.10 1.62
CA LYS A 51 8.59 12.19 2.49
C LYS A 51 8.49 13.50 1.69
N GLY A 52 7.45 14.28 1.94
CA GLY A 52 7.27 15.61 1.35
C GLY A 52 6.34 15.66 0.14
N TRP A 53 5.61 14.58 -0.15
CA TRP A 53 4.45 14.66 -1.03
C TRP A 53 3.42 15.65 -0.47
N THR A 54 2.65 16.27 -1.36
CA THR A 54 1.78 17.40 -1.04
C THR A 54 0.35 17.12 -1.45
N LEU A 55 -0.59 17.68 -0.69
CA LEU A 55 -1.99 17.84 -1.06
C LEU A 55 -2.25 19.35 -1.18
N THR A 56 -2.69 19.78 -2.35
CA THR A 56 -3.00 21.19 -2.62
C THR A 56 -4.39 21.35 -3.23
N GLY A 57 -4.99 22.51 -3.03
CA GLY A 57 -6.26 22.86 -3.67
C GLY A 57 -6.03 23.59 -4.99
N VAL A 58 -6.59 23.07 -6.08
CA VAL A 58 -6.56 23.70 -7.40
C VAL A 58 -7.96 24.23 -7.72
N LYS A 59 -8.03 25.54 -7.97
CA LYS A 59 -9.24 26.20 -8.45
C LYS A 59 -9.48 25.81 -9.91
N ARG A 60 -10.65 25.25 -10.18
CA ARG A 60 -11.07 24.81 -11.51
C ARG A 60 -12.45 25.40 -11.80
N SER A 61 -12.66 25.85 -13.03
CA SER A 61 -13.96 26.36 -13.48
C SER A 61 -14.93 25.21 -13.68
N ALA A 62 -16.11 25.30 -13.08
CA ALA A 62 -17.22 24.37 -13.22
C ALA A 62 -18.44 25.14 -13.79
N GLY A 63 -18.43 25.38 -15.10
CA GLY A 63 -19.44 26.21 -15.74
C GLY A 63 -19.31 27.68 -15.33
N ALA A 64 -20.32 28.22 -14.63
CA ALA A 64 -20.34 29.59 -14.12
C ALA A 64 -19.73 29.72 -12.71
N GLU A 65 -19.38 28.61 -12.07
CA GLU A 65 -18.88 28.55 -10.70
C GLU A 65 -17.38 28.18 -10.67
N GLU A 66 -16.71 28.49 -9.56
CA GLU A 66 -15.34 28.06 -9.28
C GLU A 66 -15.37 27.03 -8.16
N VAL A 67 -14.74 25.87 -8.40
CA VAL A 67 -14.63 24.79 -7.42
C VAL A 67 -13.16 24.55 -7.11
N THR A 68 -12.84 24.38 -5.83
CA THR A 68 -11.50 23.93 -5.41
C THR A 68 -11.51 22.41 -5.32
N THR A 69 -10.56 21.80 -6.03
CA THR A 69 -10.44 20.35 -6.18
C THR A 69 -9.06 19.92 -5.66
N PRO A 70 -8.91 18.74 -5.04
CA PRO A 70 -7.63 18.31 -4.51
C PRO A 70 -6.66 17.98 -5.66
N ASP A 71 -5.37 18.17 -5.40
CA ASP A 71 -4.27 17.82 -6.28
C ASP A 71 -3.13 17.29 -5.41
N VAL A 72 -2.90 15.99 -5.50
CA VAL A 72 -1.83 15.31 -4.75
C VAL A 72 -0.64 15.07 -5.67
N ARG A 73 0.57 15.36 -5.18
CA ARG A 73 1.82 15.13 -5.93
C ARG A 73 2.93 14.66 -5.02
N GLY A 74 3.79 13.79 -5.52
CA GLY A 74 5.00 13.39 -4.82
C GLY A 74 5.94 12.58 -5.70
N THR A 75 6.95 11.99 -5.07
CA THR A 75 7.90 11.09 -5.71
C THR A 75 7.65 9.68 -5.21
N ILE A 76 7.59 8.73 -6.14
CA ILE A 76 7.37 7.31 -5.89
C ILE A 76 8.48 6.52 -6.56
N THR A 77 8.97 5.48 -5.91
CA THR A 77 10.05 4.59 -6.36
C THR A 77 9.52 3.17 -6.47
N ASN A 78 9.91 2.45 -7.52
CA ASN A 78 9.59 1.03 -7.68
C ASN A 78 10.67 0.16 -7.01
N ASP A 79 10.28 -0.63 -6.01
CA ASP A 79 11.20 -1.46 -5.23
C ASP A 79 11.24 -2.92 -5.71
N LEU A 80 10.48 -3.25 -6.77
CA LEU A 80 10.40 -4.58 -7.36
C LEU A 80 11.28 -4.71 -8.60
N ASP A 81 11.74 -5.93 -8.87
CA ASP A 81 12.59 -6.29 -10.02
C ASP A 81 11.87 -6.33 -11.39
N GLU A 82 10.67 -5.74 -11.49
CA GLU A 82 9.87 -5.67 -12.71
C GLU A 82 9.59 -4.21 -13.12
N GLU A 83 9.54 -3.93 -14.42
CA GLU A 83 9.12 -2.61 -14.90
C GLU A 83 7.59 -2.47 -14.79
N ARG A 84 7.13 -1.53 -13.97
CA ARG A 84 5.70 -1.31 -13.72
C ARG A 84 5.36 0.16 -13.51
N ALA A 85 4.11 0.51 -13.83
CA ALA A 85 3.55 1.82 -13.49
C ALA A 85 2.87 1.74 -12.12
N ALA A 86 2.85 2.85 -11.38
CA ALA A 86 2.07 2.95 -10.15
C ALA A 86 0.66 3.43 -10.49
N LEU A 87 -0.35 2.68 -10.04
CA LEU A 87 -1.76 3.05 -10.13
C LEU A 87 -2.43 2.70 -8.79
N PHE A 88 -2.98 3.71 -8.12
CA PHE A 88 -3.58 3.55 -6.81
C PHE A 88 -4.60 4.65 -6.53
N GLN A 89 -5.35 4.51 -5.45
CA GLN A 89 -6.27 5.52 -4.94
C GLN A 89 -5.77 6.05 -3.60
N MET A 90 -5.98 7.34 -3.38
CA MET A 90 -5.98 7.91 -2.05
C MET A 90 -7.40 8.29 -1.68
N VAL A 91 -7.89 7.70 -0.59
CA VAL A 91 -9.22 7.94 -0.04
C VAL A 91 -9.06 8.78 1.21
N PHE A 92 -9.53 10.01 1.16
CA PHE A 92 -9.67 10.88 2.33
C PHE A 92 -10.91 10.43 3.10
N SER A 93 -10.75 10.12 4.38
CA SER A 93 -11.82 9.68 5.25
C SER A 93 -12.03 10.63 6.42
N SER A 94 -13.27 10.71 6.90
CA SER A 94 -13.67 11.40 8.12
C SER A 94 -14.55 10.43 8.91
N ASP A 95 -14.18 10.13 10.16
CA ASP A 95 -14.90 9.19 11.04
C ASP A 95 -15.12 7.78 10.41
N GLY A 96 -14.21 7.37 9.51
CA GLY A 96 -14.28 6.08 8.80
C GLY A 96 -15.11 6.07 7.52
N ASP A 97 -15.76 7.18 7.17
CA ASP A 97 -16.49 7.34 5.91
C ASP A 97 -15.63 8.05 4.85
N PRO A 98 -15.66 7.65 3.57
CA PRO A 98 -14.91 8.32 2.51
C PRO A 98 -15.54 9.67 2.15
N VAL A 99 -14.76 10.75 2.25
CA VAL A 99 -15.20 12.12 1.94
C VAL A 99 -14.66 12.64 0.61
N ALA A 100 -13.52 12.10 0.15
CA ALA A 100 -12.99 12.35 -1.19
C ALA A 100 -12.10 11.19 -1.64
N THR A 101 -12.12 10.87 -2.92
CA THR A 101 -11.21 9.88 -3.51
C THR A 101 -10.49 10.51 -4.70
N VAL A 102 -9.17 10.36 -4.74
CA VAL A 102 -8.35 10.76 -5.88
C VAL A 102 -7.64 9.56 -6.46
N ASN A 103 -7.58 9.51 -7.79
CA ASN A 103 -6.89 8.46 -8.51
C ASN A 103 -5.47 8.94 -8.81
N CYS A 104 -4.49 8.20 -8.35
CA CYS A 104 -3.08 8.50 -8.47
C CYS A 104 -2.44 7.66 -9.57
N SER A 105 -1.53 8.27 -10.33
CA SER A 105 -0.72 7.55 -11.30
C SER A 105 0.69 8.09 -11.39
N ALA A 106 1.64 7.20 -11.73
CA ALA A 106 2.99 7.55 -12.14
C ALA A 106 3.37 6.73 -13.39
N GLY A 107 4.39 7.21 -14.11
CA GLY A 107 4.95 6.50 -15.27
C GLY A 107 5.49 5.12 -14.92
N LYS A 108 5.87 4.36 -15.95
CA LYS A 108 6.58 3.09 -15.75
C LYS A 108 7.97 3.34 -15.18
N MET A 109 8.33 2.58 -14.16
CA MET A 109 9.61 2.65 -13.48
C MET A 109 10.28 1.28 -13.52
N GLN A 110 11.58 1.25 -13.82
CA GLN A 110 12.42 0.10 -13.50
C GLN A 110 12.69 0.06 -11.99
N ARG A 111 13.26 -1.03 -11.50
CA ARG A 111 13.73 -1.14 -10.12
C ARG A 111 14.60 0.04 -9.70
N ASP A 112 14.38 0.52 -8.48
CA ASP A 112 15.06 1.64 -7.84
C ASP A 112 15.01 2.94 -8.66
N LYS A 113 14.06 3.05 -9.60
CA LYS A 113 13.77 4.28 -10.33
C LYS A 113 12.55 4.95 -9.76
N SER A 114 12.66 6.27 -9.69
CA SER A 114 11.61 7.13 -9.17
C SER A 114 10.97 7.93 -10.29
N GLU A 115 9.67 8.17 -10.15
CA GLU A 115 8.89 9.08 -11.00
C GLU A 115 8.06 10.02 -10.13
N GLN A 116 7.56 11.08 -10.73
CA GLN A 116 6.53 11.89 -10.10
C GLN A 116 5.18 11.17 -10.24
N PHE A 117 4.46 11.04 -9.13
CA PHE A 117 3.05 10.67 -9.18
C PHE A 117 2.16 11.90 -9.05
N GLU A 118 1.01 11.86 -9.71
CA GLU A 118 -0.01 12.89 -9.64
C GLU A 118 -1.38 12.26 -9.39
N CYS A 119 -2.18 12.88 -8.52
CA CYS A 119 -3.55 12.50 -8.26
C CYS A 119 -4.48 13.70 -8.44
N PRO A 120 -4.93 13.97 -9.67
CA PRO A 120 -5.81 15.10 -9.93
C PRO A 120 -7.23 14.77 -9.46
N GLY A 121 -7.75 15.54 -8.51
CA GLY A 121 -9.10 15.38 -7.95
C GLY A 121 -10.21 15.91 -8.84
N LEU A 122 -10.21 15.60 -10.14
CA LEU A 122 -11.14 16.18 -11.13
C LEU A 122 -12.62 15.88 -10.84
N GLY A 123 -12.91 14.84 -10.05
CA GLY A 123 -14.26 14.47 -9.62
C GLY A 123 -14.54 14.71 -8.13
N ALA A 124 -13.62 15.34 -7.40
CA ALA A 124 -13.70 15.51 -5.96
C ALA A 124 -13.60 16.98 -5.55
N VAL A 125 -14.36 17.38 -4.54
CA VAL A 125 -14.17 18.68 -3.87
C VAL A 125 -13.02 18.55 -2.87
N MET A 126 -12.23 19.61 -2.70
CA MET A 126 -11.14 19.62 -1.72
C MET A 126 -11.67 19.27 -0.32
N PRO A 127 -11.21 18.16 0.31
CA PRO A 127 -11.66 17.79 1.63
C PRO A 127 -11.03 18.71 2.69
N THR A 128 -11.85 19.26 3.59
CA THR A 128 -11.40 20.18 4.66
C THR A 128 -11.33 19.53 6.04
N ASP A 129 -12.08 18.46 6.27
CA ASP A 129 -12.32 17.87 7.60
C ASP A 129 -12.07 16.36 7.63
N TYR A 130 -11.06 15.89 6.88
CA TYR A 130 -10.63 14.48 6.91
C TYR A 130 -9.64 14.24 8.06
N ASP A 131 -9.68 13.06 8.67
CA ASP A 131 -8.78 12.62 9.74
C ASP A 131 -7.79 11.53 9.29
N ALA A 132 -8.11 10.81 8.20
CA ALA A 132 -7.26 9.78 7.63
C ALA A 132 -7.12 9.89 6.10
N VAL A 133 -5.99 9.43 5.57
CA VAL A 133 -5.79 9.17 4.13
C VAL A 133 -5.46 7.70 3.95
N VAL A 134 -6.26 6.98 3.18
CA VAL A 134 -6.07 5.55 2.93
C VAL A 134 -5.58 5.36 1.50
N VAL A 135 -4.41 4.74 1.36
CA VAL A 135 -3.85 4.28 0.08
C VAL A 135 -4.38 2.88 -0.21
N GLN A 136 -4.94 2.67 -1.38
CA GLN A 136 -5.53 1.38 -1.76
C GLN A 136 -5.45 1.14 -3.28
N GLU A 137 -5.84 -0.07 -3.69
CA GLU A 137 -5.91 -0.43 -5.10
C GLU A 137 -6.89 0.48 -5.87
N PHE A 138 -6.54 0.78 -7.12
CA PHE A 138 -7.44 1.51 -8.01
C PHE A 138 -8.62 0.64 -8.44
N VAL A 139 -9.84 1.05 -8.07
CA VAL A 139 -11.09 0.39 -8.48
C VAL A 139 -11.75 1.16 -9.63
N ARG A 140 -12.14 0.45 -10.69
CA ARG A 140 -12.83 1.00 -11.87
C ARG A 140 -14.34 1.10 -11.71
#